data_AF-A0A7C4LIP4-F1
#
_entry.id   AF-A0A7C4LIP4-F1
#
_cell.length_a   1.000
_cell.length_b   1.000
_cell.length_c   1.000
_cell.angle_alpha   90.00
_cell.angle_beta   90.00
_cell.angle_gamma   90.00
#
_symmetry.space_group_name_H-M   'P 1'
#
loop_
_entity.id
_entity.type
_entity.pdbx_description
1 polymer ?
#
loop_
_entity_poly.entity_id
_entity_poly.type
_entity_poly.pdbx_seq_one_letter_code
_entity_poly.pdbx_strand_id
1 'polypeptide(L)' 'MRERVKVFTHLCTTGASVIGTPMEDDINRWLQSQRGEIVRVTQSESERHNGGQHLTVCVWYIPGESPDGEEANGEEST' A
#
# COMPACT_ATOMS: atom_id res chain seq x y z
N MET A 1 14.85 1.41 -12.49
CA MET A 1 13.38 1.47 -12.40
C MET A 1 13.00 2.32 -11.20
N ARG A 2 12.07 3.27 -11.36
CA ARG A 2 11.57 4.14 -10.27
C ARG A 2 10.27 3.64 -9.63
N GLU A 3 9.68 2.58 -10.20
CA GLU A 3 8.45 1.97 -9.69
C GLU A 3 8.66 1.33 -8.31
N ARG A 4 7.66 1.48 -7.46
CA ARG A 4 7.55 0.85 -6.13
C ARG A 4 6.23 0.09 -6.06
N VAL A 5 6.14 -0.89 -5.16
CA VAL A 5 4.91 -1.62 -4.89
C VAL A 5 4.53 -1.51 -3.41
N LYS A 6 3.28 -1.15 -3.16
CA LYS A 6 2.66 -1.26 -1.83
C LYS A 6 1.72 -2.45 -1.84
N VAL A 7 1.85 -3.30 -0.84
CA VAL A 7 1.03 -4.52 -0.67
C VAL A 7 0.15 -4.35 0.54
N PHE A 8 -1.15 -4.57 0.36
CA PHE A 8 -2.17 -4.64 1.41
C PHE A 8 -2.67 -6.07 1.46
N THR A 9 -2.62 -6.70 2.62
CA THR A 9 -3.15 -8.06 2.82
C THR A 9 -4.10 -8.05 3.99
N HIS A 10 -5.30 -8.57 3.77
CA HIS A 10 -6.34 -8.67 4.78
C HIS A 10 -6.89 -10.08 4.86
N LEU A 11 -7.26 -10.52 6.07
CA LEU A 11 -7.96 -11.77 6.30
C LEU A 11 -9.46 -11.53 6.11
N CYS A 12 -10.04 -12.10 5.06
CA CYS A 12 -11.46 -12.14 4.82
C CYS A 12 -12.04 -13.42 5.41
N THR A 13 -12.98 -13.28 6.34
CA THR A 13 -13.66 -14.42 6.99
C THR A 13 -14.93 -14.87 6.26
N THR A 14 -15.40 -14.08 5.28
CA THR A 14 -16.76 -14.21 4.72
C THR A 14 -16.83 -14.86 3.34
N GLY A 15 -15.72 -15.34 2.77
CA GLY A 15 -15.80 -15.95 1.44
C GLY A 15 -15.86 -14.96 0.27
N ALA A 16 -15.99 -13.65 0.57
CA ALA A 16 -16.33 -12.64 -0.42
C ALA A 16 -15.08 -11.96 -0.97
N SER A 17 -14.94 -11.98 -2.29
CA SER A 17 -13.90 -11.31 -3.10
C SER A 17 -13.97 -9.76 -3.06
N VAL A 18 -14.75 -9.20 -2.14
CA VAL A 18 -15.00 -7.76 -2.02
C VAL A 18 -14.06 -7.20 -0.98
N ILE A 19 -13.36 -6.12 -1.35
CA ILE A 19 -12.59 -5.32 -0.40
C ILE A 19 -13.57 -4.81 0.66
N GLY A 20 -13.43 -5.31 1.89
CA GLY A 20 -14.22 -4.84 3.02
C GLY A 20 -13.83 -3.41 3.40
N THR A 21 -14.76 -2.67 4.00
CA THR A 21 -14.59 -1.26 4.41
C THR A 21 -13.26 -0.97 5.13
N PRO A 22 -12.78 -1.81 6.09
CA PRO A 22 -11.51 -1.54 6.75
C PRO A 22 -10.30 -1.53 5.81
N MET A 23 -10.26 -2.46 4.85
CA MET A 23 -9.17 -2.54 3.87
C MET A 23 -9.25 -1.40 2.85
N GLU A 24 -10.47 -1.02 2.45
CA GLU A 24 -10.70 0.12 1.57
C GLU A 24 -10.21 1.43 2.20
N ASP A 25 -10.55 1.67 3.47
CA ASP A 25 -10.13 2.86 4.22
C ASP A 25 -8.60 2.96 4.33
N ASP A 26 -7.93 1.84 4.58
CA ASP A 26 -6.46 1.79 4.67
C ASP A 26 -5.79 2.07 3.32
N ILE A 27 -6.31 1.50 2.24
CA ILE A 27 -5.84 1.77 0.88
C ILE A 27 -6.04 3.24 0.54
N ASN A 28 -7.24 3.79 0.78
CA ASN A 28 -7.58 5.17 0.47
C ASN A 28 -6.73 6.17 1.26
N ARG A 29 -6.55 5.93 2.56
CA ARG A 29 -5.69 6.76 3.42
C ARG A 29 -4.25 6.76 2.93
N TRP A 30 -3.73 5.59 2.54
CA TRP A 30 -2.39 5.52 1.97
C TRP A 30 -2.31 6.25 0.63
N LEU A 31 -3.28 6.06 -0.27
CA LEU A 31 -3.31 6.74 -1.57
C LEU A 31 -3.33 8.27 -1.43
N GLN A 32 -4.08 8.81 -0.47
CA GLN A 32 -4.10 10.25 -0.16
C GLN A 32 -2.73 10.81 0.26
N SER A 33 -1.87 9.97 0.84
CA SER A 33 -0.50 10.36 1.22
C SER A 33 0.50 10.31 0.05
N GLN A 34 0.14 9.69 -1.07
CA GLN A 34 1.05 9.54 -2.21
C GLN A 34 0.85 10.71 -3.20
N ARG A 35 1.94 11.45 -3.46
CA ARG A 35 1.98 12.51 -4.50
C ARG A 35 2.40 12.00 -5.88
N GLY A 36 2.46 10.68 -6.03
CA GLY A 36 2.97 10.00 -7.21
C GLY A 36 1.90 9.55 -8.19
N GLU A 37 2.33 8.82 -9.21
CA GLU A 37 1.46 8.20 -10.21
C GLU A 37 1.21 6.74 -9.86
N ILE A 38 -0.05 6.31 -9.90
CA ILE A 38 -0.40 4.89 -9.81
C ILE A 38 -0.23 4.28 -11.21
N VAL A 39 0.61 3.26 -11.32
CA VAL A 39 0.90 2.58 -12.58
C VAL A 39 -0.03 1.40 -12.79
N ARG A 40 -0.26 0.61 -11.73
CA ARG A 40 -1.07 -0.62 -11.81
C ARG A 40 -1.67 -0.95 -10.45
N VAL A 41 -2.85 -1.53 -10.47
CA VAL A 41 -3.46 -2.19 -9.30
C VAL A 41 -3.80 -3.62 -9.68
N THR A 42 -3.46 -4.59 -8.82
CA THR A 42 -3.92 -5.98 -8.97
C THR A 42 -4.47 -6.49 -7.66
N GLN A 43 -5.47 -7.35 -7.75
CA GLN A 43 -6.03 -8.11 -6.63
C GLN A 43 -5.71 -9.59 -6.81
N SER A 44 -5.41 -10.27 -5.71
CA SER A 44 -5.28 -11.71 -5.65
C SER A 44 -5.95 -12.24 -4.40
N GLU A 45 -6.59 -13.40 -4.53
CA GLU A 45 -7.20 -14.12 -3.42
C GLU A 45 -6.41 -15.40 -3.17
N SER A 46 -6.24 -15.76 -1.90
CA SER A 46 -5.64 -17.03 -1.53
C SER A 46 -6.35 -17.65 -0.34
N GLU A 47 -6.69 -18.92 -0.46
CA GLU A 47 -7.23 -19.70 0.64
C GLU A 47 -6.07 -20.33 1.41
N ARG A 48 -6.08 -20.23 2.74
CA ARG A 48 -5.14 -20.97 3.59
C ARG A 48 -5.86 -22.11 4.29
N HIS A 49 -5.12 -23.21 4.52
CA HIS A 49 -5.61 -24.48 5.08
C HIS A 49 -6.41 -24.37 6.39
N ASN A 50 -6.33 -23.23 7.10
CA ASN A 50 -7.02 -22.99 8.37
C ASN A 50 -8.37 -22.25 8.19
N GLY A 51 -8.94 -22.23 6.99
CA GLY A 51 -10.27 -21.63 6.72
C GLY A 51 -10.27 -20.11 6.56
N GLY A 52 -9.10 -19.48 6.54
CA GLY A 52 -8.96 -18.05 6.29
C GLY A 52 -8.73 -17.75 4.82
N GLN A 53 -9.60 -16.96 4.20
CA GLN A 53 -9.33 -16.38 2.90
C GLN A 53 -8.53 -15.09 3.08
N HIS A 54 -7.50 -14.89 2.27
CA HIS A 54 -6.75 -13.64 2.25
C HIS A 54 -7.01 -12.90 0.96
N LEU A 55 -7.33 -11.62 1.09
CA LEU A 55 -7.38 -10.68 -0.01
C LEU A 55 -6.08 -9.88 -0.02
N THR A 56 -5.38 -9.88 -1.15
CA THR A 56 -4.17 -9.10 -1.35
C THR A 56 -4.38 -8.10 -2.48
N VAL A 57 -4.14 -6.82 -2.20
CA VAL A 57 -4.12 -5.75 -3.20
C VAL A 57 -2.69 -5.23 -3.32
N CYS A 58 -2.18 -5.25 -4.54
CA CYS A 58 -0.87 -4.70 -4.88
C CYS A 58 -1.07 -3.43 -5.70
N VAL A 59 -0.48 -2.33 -5.25
CA VAL A 59 -0.49 -1.05 -5.95
C VAL A 59 0.94 -0.72 -6.38
N TRP A 60 1.20 -0.74 -7.68
CA TRP A 60 2.44 -0.25 -8.27
C TRP A 60 2.31 1.24 -8.53
N TYR A 61 3.32 1.99 -8.13
CA TYR A 61 3.30 3.44 -8.23
C TYR A 61 4.71 4.01 -8.44
N ILE A 62 4.78 5.19 -9.04
CA ILE A 62 6.00 6.00 -9.13
C ILE A 62 5.83 7.13 -8.12
N PRO A 63 6.63 7.21 -7.04
CA PRO A 63 6.51 8.29 -6.08
C PRO A 63 6.83 9.63 -6.74
N GLY A 64 6.02 10.66 -6.45
CA GLY A 64 6.38 12.04 -6.75
C GLY A 64 7.53 12.49 -5.86
N GLU A 65 8.20 13.58 -6.22
CA GLU A 65 9.20 14.19 -5.35
C GLU A 65 8.54 14.63 -4.03
N SER A 66 9.06 14.12 -2.92
CA SER A 66 8.75 14.69 -1.61
C SER A 66 9.32 16.12 -1.57
N PRO A 67 8.60 17.10 -0.99
CA PRO A 67 9.20 18.39 -0.69
C PRO A 67 10.35 18.27 0.33
N ASP A 68 10.49 17.13 1.02
CA ASP A 68 11.53 16.86 2.02
C ASP A 68 12.83 16.35 1.38
N GLY A 69 13.36 17.13 0.45
CA GLY A 69 14.77 17.12 0.08
C GLY A 69 15.58 18.12 0.91
N GLU A 70 15.10 18.50 2.10
CA GLU A 70 15.84 19.37 3.01
C GLU A 70 16.92 18.55 3.71
N GLU A 71 18.15 18.87 3.37
CA GLU A 71 19.40 18.36 3.91
C GLU A 71 19.33 18.29 5.44
N ALA A 72 19.60 17.12 6.01
CA ALA A 72 20.02 17.02 7.40
C ALA A 72 21.40 17.66 7.53
N ASN A 73 21.44 18.99 7.52
CA ASN A 73 22.64 19.78 7.78
C ASN A 73 23.01 19.62 9.26
N GLY A 74 24.28 19.36 9.49
CA GLY A 74 24.80 18.85 10.75
C GLY A 74 24.65 19.80 11.93
N GLU A 75 24.42 19.21 13.09
CA GLU A 75 24.79 19.79 14.38
C GLU A 75 25.92 18.94 14.96
N GLU A 76 27.16 19.26 14.56
CA GLU A 76 28.34 19.00 15.38
C GLU A 76 28.46 20.20 16.33
N SER A 77 27.91 20.08 17.54
CA SER A 77 28.14 21.06 18.61
C SER A 77 29.46 20.74 19.30
N THR A 78 30.35 21.73 19.27
CA THR A 78 31.64 21.82 19.98
C THR A 78 31.47 21.84 21.50
#